data_AF-A0A1F3BAN3-F1
#
_entry.id   AF-A0A1F3BAN3-F1
#
_cell.length_a   1.000
_cell.length_b   1.000
_cell.length_c   1.000
_cell.angle_alpha   90.00
_cell.angle_beta   90.00
_cell.angle_gamma   90.00
#
_symmetry.space_group_name_H-M   'P 1'
#
loop_
_entity.id
_entity.type
_entity.pdbx_description
1 polymer ?
#
loop_
_entity_poly.entity_id
_entity_poly.type
_entity_poly.pdbx_seq_one_letter_code
_entity_poly.pdbx_strand_id
1 'polypeptide(L)'
;MQTTILTKDADLADIRSNLEKVYEVSAYLDFPFSLDEVANYFLPNRNITSEKLRFMISNGDFANIPFQIKDGYILTRASQSETLRFEREQISGEKLQSAARFARILTKIVPFIRTVAVTGSVAYGSAGRWDDIDLFVVTEGKRLWLSVLMALVMVRVEKLLGLAPSHLLPFCLSYVHDEQGFAEDASRNRVNPLFARELLKAKPVAGPEQYRLILQENDWVGELYSAPYAAALKALDQGPLNGVQPRVDQPGLFALFFDWAEGIVYVFLSRYLKLRAYLTNLKLKSQRQKLRVFESRITPNSCVYTSNFYRWLHSLWGER
;
A
#
# COMPACT_ATOMS: atom_id res chain seq x y z
N MET A 1 -1.03 -28.04 -33.15
CA MET A 1 0.23 -28.39 -32.45
C MET A 1 1.17 -27.17 -32.37
N GLN A 2 1.45 -26.47 -33.47
CA GLN A 2 2.28 -25.24 -33.45
C GLN A 2 1.68 -24.09 -32.61
N THR A 3 0.39 -23.80 -32.72
CA THR A 3 -0.26 -22.72 -31.94
C THR A 3 -0.19 -22.95 -30.43
N THR A 4 -0.34 -24.21 -29.98
CA THR A 4 -0.28 -24.60 -28.56
C THR A 4 1.13 -24.50 -27.97
N ILE A 5 2.16 -24.74 -28.78
CA ILE A 5 3.56 -24.61 -28.38
C ILE A 5 3.92 -23.12 -28.26
N LEU A 6 3.54 -22.31 -29.25
CA LEU A 6 3.77 -20.85 -29.23
C LEU A 6 3.09 -20.15 -28.04
N THR A 7 1.89 -20.58 -27.65
CA THR A 7 1.20 -20.04 -26.46
C THR A 7 1.88 -20.44 -25.15
N LYS A 8 2.46 -21.65 -25.08
CA LYS A 8 3.16 -22.13 -23.88
C LYS A 8 4.50 -21.41 -23.69
N ASP A 9 5.24 -21.18 -24.77
CA ASP A 9 6.52 -20.48 -24.71
C ASP A 9 6.35 -19.00 -24.34
N ALA A 10 5.29 -18.35 -24.85
CA ALA A 10 4.94 -16.99 -24.47
C ALA A 10 4.50 -16.87 -22.99
N ASP A 11 3.77 -17.85 -22.47
CA ASP A 11 3.36 -17.90 -21.05
C ASP A 11 4.58 -18.06 -20.13
N LEU A 12 5.50 -18.97 -20.46
CA LEU A 12 6.75 -19.16 -19.73
C LEU A 12 7.64 -17.93 -19.77
N ALA A 13 7.73 -17.23 -20.90
CA ALA A 13 8.51 -16.00 -21.03
C ALA A 13 7.97 -14.87 -20.14
N ASP A 14 6.64 -14.68 -20.08
CA ASP A 14 6.02 -13.68 -19.21
C ASP A 14 6.19 -14.03 -17.71
N ILE A 15 6.02 -15.30 -17.33
CA ILE A 15 6.29 -15.75 -15.95
C ILE A 15 7.75 -15.51 -15.60
N ARG A 16 8.69 -15.88 -16.47
CA ARG A 16 10.12 -15.64 -16.29
C ARG A 16 10.42 -14.15 -16.07
N SER A 17 9.88 -13.27 -16.91
CA SER A 17 10.08 -11.82 -16.76
C SER A 17 9.57 -11.32 -15.41
N ASN A 18 8.40 -11.78 -14.96
CA ASN A 18 7.89 -11.39 -13.64
C ASN A 18 8.72 -11.96 -12.49
N LEU A 19 9.26 -13.18 -12.62
CA LEU A 19 10.17 -13.76 -11.66
C LEU A 19 11.50 -13.00 -11.58
N GLU A 20 12.05 -12.54 -12.70
CA GLU A 20 13.25 -11.68 -12.69
C GLU A 20 12.99 -10.38 -11.90
N LYS A 21 11.80 -9.77 -12.07
CA LYS A 21 11.38 -8.60 -11.27
C LYS A 21 11.24 -8.93 -9.78
N VAL A 22 10.69 -10.09 -9.43
CA VAL A 22 10.62 -10.58 -8.05
C VAL A 22 12.01 -10.71 -7.45
N TYR A 23 12.96 -11.25 -8.23
CA TYR A 23 14.36 -11.36 -7.81
C TYR A 23 14.92 -9.99 -7.45
N GLU A 24 14.79 -9.00 -8.33
CA GLU A 24 15.30 -7.65 -8.12
C GLU A 24 14.71 -6.99 -6.87
N VAL A 25 13.38 -7.07 -6.69
CA VAL A 25 12.69 -6.47 -5.55
C VAL A 25 13.06 -7.15 -4.24
N SER A 26 13.07 -8.49 -4.21
CA SER A 26 13.47 -9.26 -3.03
C SER A 26 14.92 -8.95 -2.63
N ALA A 27 15.83 -8.91 -3.62
CA ALA A 27 17.24 -8.63 -3.39
C ALA A 27 17.44 -7.20 -2.85
N TYR A 28 16.73 -6.21 -3.42
CA TYR A 28 16.79 -4.83 -2.96
C TYR A 28 16.28 -4.66 -1.52
N LEU A 29 15.11 -5.25 -1.22
CA LEU A 29 14.49 -5.17 0.11
C LEU A 29 15.21 -6.03 1.16
N ASP A 30 16.10 -6.92 0.72
CA ASP A 30 16.68 -7.98 1.55
C ASP A 30 15.58 -8.75 2.31
N PHE A 31 14.54 -9.15 1.57
CA PHE A 31 13.36 -9.78 2.11
C PHE A 31 12.93 -10.98 1.24
N PRO A 32 12.80 -12.18 1.82
CA PRO A 32 12.35 -13.35 1.07
C PRO A 32 10.82 -13.37 0.95
N PHE A 33 10.33 -13.53 -0.28
CA PHE A 33 8.89 -13.70 -0.54
C PHE A 33 8.52 -15.18 -0.49
N SER A 34 7.32 -15.50 0.03
CA SER A 34 6.81 -16.86 -0.09
C SER A 34 6.38 -17.18 -1.52
N LEU A 35 6.38 -18.46 -1.88
CA LEU A 35 5.87 -18.91 -3.17
C LEU A 35 4.39 -18.53 -3.36
N ASP A 36 3.59 -18.52 -2.28
CA ASP A 36 2.20 -18.06 -2.32
C ASP A 36 2.12 -16.57 -2.61
N GLU A 37 2.99 -15.75 -2.02
CA GLU A 37 3.00 -14.31 -2.30
C GLU A 37 3.35 -14.05 -3.76
N VAL A 38 4.37 -14.74 -4.28
CA VAL A 38 4.79 -14.63 -5.68
C VAL A 38 3.67 -15.03 -6.63
N ALA A 39 3.10 -16.21 -6.41
CA ALA A 39 2.01 -16.75 -7.21
C ALA A 39 0.77 -15.84 -7.21
N ASN A 40 0.40 -15.30 -6.05
CA ASN A 40 -0.81 -14.51 -5.88
C ASN A 40 -0.66 -13.06 -6.33
N TYR A 41 0.49 -12.43 -6.08
CA TYR A 41 0.61 -10.97 -6.19
C TYR A 41 1.62 -10.49 -7.24
N PHE A 42 2.57 -11.33 -7.65
CA PHE A 42 3.64 -10.92 -8.57
C PHE A 42 3.49 -11.45 -10.00
N LEU A 43 2.52 -12.34 -10.24
CA LEU A 43 2.21 -12.91 -11.54
C LEU A 43 0.81 -12.45 -12.02
N PRO A 44 0.63 -11.18 -12.43
CA PRO A 44 -0.68 -10.68 -12.86
C PRO A 44 -1.22 -11.47 -14.06
N ASN A 45 -2.54 -11.68 -14.08
CA ASN A 45 -3.26 -12.49 -15.07
C ASN A 45 -2.85 -13.98 -15.09
N ARG A 46 -2.15 -14.45 -14.06
CA ARG A 46 -1.79 -15.87 -13.91
C ARG A 46 -2.50 -16.45 -12.71
N ASN A 47 -3.27 -17.52 -12.94
CA ASN A 47 -3.88 -18.30 -11.87
C ASN A 47 -3.05 -19.56 -11.63
N ILE A 48 -1.85 -19.37 -11.07
CA ILE A 48 -0.88 -20.43 -10.79
C ILE A 48 -0.83 -20.62 -9.27
N THR A 49 -0.88 -21.86 -8.81
CA THR A 49 -0.69 -22.17 -7.39
C THR A 49 0.78 -22.15 -7.02
N SER A 50 1.10 -21.92 -5.74
CA SER A 50 2.48 -22.01 -5.24
C SER A 50 3.09 -23.40 -5.47
N GLU A 51 2.30 -24.47 -5.43
CA GLU A 51 2.73 -25.83 -5.77
C GLU A 51 3.15 -25.96 -7.23
N LYS A 52 2.35 -25.43 -8.17
CA LYS A 52 2.70 -25.43 -9.59
C LYS A 52 3.91 -24.56 -9.86
N LEU A 53 4.00 -23.38 -9.24
CA LEU A 53 5.18 -22.51 -9.36
C LEU A 53 6.45 -23.21 -8.83
N ARG A 54 6.36 -23.89 -7.68
CA ARG A 54 7.44 -24.71 -7.14
C ARG A 54 7.89 -25.78 -8.14
N PHE A 55 6.94 -26.52 -8.70
CA PHE A 55 7.22 -27.56 -9.69
C PHE A 55 7.96 -27.01 -10.92
N MET A 56 7.50 -25.89 -11.48
CA MET A 56 8.15 -25.24 -12.63
C MET A 56 9.59 -24.82 -12.32
N ILE A 57 9.82 -24.20 -11.15
CA ILE A 57 11.17 -23.81 -10.72
C ILE A 57 12.06 -25.06 -10.51
N SER A 58 11.55 -26.09 -9.85
CA SER A 58 12.28 -27.34 -9.59
C SER A 58 12.61 -28.14 -10.86
N ASN A 59 11.80 -28.01 -11.91
CA ASN A 59 12.06 -28.63 -13.22
C ASN A 59 13.09 -27.88 -14.06
N GLY A 60 13.59 -26.74 -13.58
CA GLY A 60 14.59 -25.94 -14.28
C GLY A 60 14.04 -25.01 -15.35
N ASP A 61 12.71 -24.81 -15.43
CA ASP A 61 12.08 -23.88 -16.40
C ASP A 61 12.63 -22.44 -16.27
N PHE A 62 13.19 -22.11 -15.11
CA PHE A 62 13.74 -20.79 -14.77
C PHE A 62 15.17 -20.86 -14.19
N ALA A 63 15.97 -21.87 -14.58
CA ALA A 63 17.31 -22.11 -14.04
C ALA A 63 18.31 -20.94 -14.22
N ASN A 64 18.01 -20.00 -15.12
CA ASN A 64 18.80 -18.80 -15.35
C ASN A 64 18.59 -17.71 -14.28
N ILE A 65 17.56 -17.84 -13.44
CA ILE A 65 17.32 -16.91 -12.33
C ILE A 65 17.96 -17.53 -11.08
N PRO A 66 18.90 -16.85 -10.39
CA PRO A 66 19.68 -17.43 -9.31
C PRO A 66 18.89 -17.47 -7.98
N PHE A 67 17.71 -18.09 -8.00
CA PHE A 67 16.90 -18.32 -6.81
C PHE A 67 17.39 -19.53 -6.01
N GLN A 68 17.19 -19.45 -4.70
CA GLN A 68 17.16 -20.64 -3.84
C GLN A 68 15.76 -20.77 -3.26
N ILE A 69 15.15 -21.95 -3.39
CA ILE A 69 13.90 -22.25 -2.70
C ILE A 69 14.25 -22.95 -1.39
N LYS A 70 13.81 -22.38 -0.27
CA LYS A 70 13.97 -22.98 1.05
C LYS A 70 12.72 -22.74 1.88
N ASP A 71 12.16 -23.81 2.45
CA ASP A 71 10.98 -23.76 3.35
C ASP A 71 9.76 -23.01 2.77
N GLY A 72 9.61 -23.03 1.44
CA GLY A 72 8.52 -22.34 0.73
C GLY A 72 8.78 -20.87 0.40
N TYR A 73 9.98 -20.37 0.67
CA TYR A 73 10.41 -19.02 0.34
C TYR A 73 11.37 -19.01 -0.85
N ILE A 74 11.31 -17.93 -1.63
CA ILE A 74 12.30 -17.59 -2.64
C ILE A 74 13.36 -16.70 -1.98
N LEU A 75 14.60 -17.21 -1.92
CA LEU A 75 15.76 -16.47 -1.45
C LEU A 75 16.60 -15.98 -2.64
N THR A 76 17.02 -14.72 -2.56
CA THR A 76 17.80 -14.01 -3.60
C THR A 76 19.15 -13.52 -3.08
N ARG A 77 19.36 -13.59 -1.76
CA ARG A 77 20.60 -13.22 -1.08
C ARG A 77 20.91 -14.17 0.06
N ALA A 78 22.19 -14.35 0.36
CA ALA A 78 22.65 -15.19 1.47
C ALA A 78 22.24 -14.64 2.86
N SER A 79 21.96 -13.34 2.97
CA SER A 79 21.45 -12.68 4.18
C SER A 79 20.00 -13.05 4.49
N GLN A 80 19.24 -13.52 3.52
CA GLN A 80 17.82 -13.81 3.69
C GLN A 80 17.63 -15.15 4.40
N SER A 81 16.69 -15.17 5.34
CA SER A 81 16.31 -16.35 6.08
C SER A 81 14.86 -16.26 6.52
N GLU A 82 14.27 -17.40 6.86
CA GLU A 82 12.96 -17.45 7.51
C GLU A 82 12.96 -16.66 8.83
N THR A 83 14.05 -16.72 9.60
CA THR A 83 14.20 -15.98 10.85
C THR A 83 14.11 -14.46 10.63
N LEU A 84 14.82 -13.93 9.62
CA LEU A 84 14.75 -12.50 9.27
C LEU A 84 13.32 -12.11 8.84
N ARG A 85 12.66 -12.97 8.07
CA ARG A 85 11.28 -12.76 7.64
C ARG A 85 10.34 -12.68 8.83
N PHE A 86 10.42 -13.67 9.73
CA PHE A 86 9.60 -13.72 10.94
C PHE A 86 9.83 -12.49 11.82
N GLU A 87 11.07 -12.05 12.01
CA GLU A 87 11.38 -10.82 12.76
C GLU A 87 10.69 -9.58 12.16
N ARG A 88 10.78 -9.40 10.84
CA ARG A 88 10.13 -8.28 10.13
C ARG A 88 8.60 -8.38 10.16
N GLU A 89 8.04 -9.59 10.14
CA GLU A 89 6.60 -9.80 10.30
C GLU A 89 6.12 -9.43 11.70
N GLN A 90 6.89 -9.77 12.75
CA GLN A 90 6.57 -9.35 14.12
C GLN A 90 6.58 -7.82 14.25
N ILE A 91 7.63 -7.16 13.75
CA ILE A 91 7.73 -5.69 13.73
C ILE A 91 6.56 -5.07 12.96
N SER A 92 6.22 -5.64 11.80
CA SER A 92 5.09 -5.19 10.99
C SER A 92 3.76 -5.36 11.73
N GLY A 93 3.59 -6.46 12.47
CA GLY A 93 2.43 -6.72 13.33
C GLY A 93 2.27 -5.68 14.45
N GLU A 94 3.35 -5.33 15.15
CA GLU A 94 3.34 -4.28 16.17
C GLU A 94 2.97 -2.91 15.59
N LYS A 95 3.56 -2.56 14.43
CA LYS A 95 3.23 -1.32 13.71
C LYS A 95 1.78 -1.30 13.23
N LEU A 96 1.25 -2.43 12.75
CA LEU A 96 -0.14 -2.55 12.33
C LEU A 96 -1.11 -2.36 13.51
N GLN A 97 -0.79 -2.92 14.69
CA GLN A 97 -1.58 -2.69 15.91
C GLN A 97 -1.55 -1.22 16.35
N SER A 98 -0.38 -0.57 16.24
CA SER A 98 -0.24 0.87 16.49
C SER A 98 -1.12 1.69 15.53
N ALA A 99 -1.07 1.39 14.24
CA ALA A 99 -1.91 2.03 13.22
C ALA A 99 -3.41 1.82 13.47
N ALA A 100 -3.82 0.62 13.89
CA ALA A 100 -5.22 0.34 14.23
C ALA A 100 -5.69 1.13 15.45
N ARG A 101 -4.84 1.33 16.46
CA ARG A 101 -5.15 2.19 17.61
C ARG A 101 -5.29 3.65 17.18
N PHE A 102 -4.33 4.15 16.41
CA PHE A 102 -4.33 5.50 15.87
C PHE A 102 -5.59 5.75 15.03
N ALA A 103 -5.87 4.89 14.05
CA ALA A 103 -7.03 5.01 13.17
C ALA A 103 -8.36 4.97 13.93
N ARG A 104 -8.48 4.13 14.96
CA ARG A 104 -9.69 4.05 15.81
C ARG A 104 -9.99 5.35 16.55
N ILE A 105 -8.96 6.05 17.04
CA ILE A 105 -9.13 7.33 17.72
C ILE A 105 -9.40 8.42 16.67
N LEU A 106 -8.63 8.44 15.59
CA LEU A 106 -8.75 9.43 14.53
C LEU A 106 -10.15 9.43 13.91
N THR A 107 -10.70 8.27 13.57
CA THR A 107 -12.05 8.15 12.97
C THR A 107 -13.20 8.49 13.92
N LYS A 108 -12.96 8.48 15.24
CA LYS A 108 -13.93 8.97 16.23
C LYS A 108 -14.00 10.49 16.28
N ILE A 109 -12.86 11.17 16.12
CA ILE A 109 -12.76 12.63 16.20
C ILE A 109 -12.92 13.32 14.83
N VAL A 110 -12.59 12.62 13.74
CA VAL A 110 -12.74 13.10 12.37
C VAL A 110 -13.82 12.28 11.67
N PRO A 111 -15.08 12.76 11.64
CA PRO A 111 -16.18 11.95 11.15
C PRO A 111 -16.20 11.76 9.62
N PHE A 112 -15.37 12.51 8.90
CA PHE A 112 -15.27 12.53 7.44
C PHE A 112 -14.34 11.44 6.86
N ILE A 113 -13.60 10.72 7.70
CA ILE A 113 -12.74 9.63 7.23
C ILE A 113 -13.62 8.42 6.90
N ARG A 114 -13.57 7.98 5.65
CA ARG A 114 -14.31 6.81 5.18
C ARG A 114 -13.56 5.51 5.44
N THR A 115 -12.25 5.50 5.18
CA THR A 115 -11.39 4.36 5.49
C THR A 115 -9.96 4.78 5.78
N VAL A 116 -9.28 3.97 6.60
CA VAL A 116 -7.83 4.04 6.82
C VAL A 116 -7.29 2.62 6.63
N ALA A 117 -6.30 2.48 5.76
CA ALA A 117 -5.56 1.25 5.57
C ALA A 117 -4.06 1.49 5.71
N VAL A 118 -3.33 0.47 6.12
CA VAL A 118 -1.86 0.46 6.14
C VAL A 118 -1.35 -0.10 4.82
N THR A 119 -0.36 0.54 4.20
CA THR A 119 0.28 0.13 2.95
C THR A 119 1.81 0.00 3.14
N GLY A 120 2.55 -0.18 2.05
CA GLY A 120 4.01 -0.20 2.09
C GLY A 120 4.57 -1.39 2.90
N SER A 121 5.80 -1.24 3.43
CA SER A 121 6.53 -2.36 4.02
C SER A 121 5.79 -3.05 5.17
N VAL A 122 4.99 -2.31 5.95
CA VAL A 122 4.18 -2.87 7.04
C VAL A 122 3.10 -3.81 6.49
N ALA A 123 2.42 -3.44 5.41
CA ALA A 123 1.38 -4.27 4.78
C ALA A 123 1.95 -5.53 4.11
N TYR A 124 3.20 -5.47 3.65
CA TYR A 124 3.94 -6.61 3.11
C TYR A 124 4.62 -7.48 4.17
N GLY A 125 4.56 -7.11 5.46
CA GLY A 125 5.26 -7.86 6.52
C GLY A 125 6.79 -7.70 6.49
N SER A 126 7.29 -6.74 5.73
CA SER A 126 8.72 -6.56 5.47
C SER A 126 9.32 -5.35 6.18
N ALA A 127 8.59 -4.71 7.10
CA ALA A 127 9.02 -3.48 7.75
C ALA A 127 10.20 -3.72 8.70
N GLY A 128 11.22 -2.87 8.58
CA GLY A 128 12.27 -2.72 9.58
C GLY A 128 11.79 -1.93 10.79
N ARG A 129 12.54 -2.03 11.90
CA ARG A 129 12.22 -1.33 13.16
C ARG A 129 11.96 0.17 12.97
N TRP A 130 12.80 0.83 12.16
CA TRP A 130 12.77 2.28 11.94
C TRP A 130 12.02 2.70 10.68
N ASP A 131 11.34 1.78 10.00
CA ASP A 131 10.52 2.11 8.83
C ASP A 131 9.28 2.90 9.24
N ASP A 132 8.79 3.75 8.33
CA ASP A 132 7.58 4.52 8.52
C ASP A 132 6.33 3.60 8.42
N ILE A 133 5.22 4.05 8.99
CA ILE A 133 3.90 3.41 8.84
C ILE A 133 3.14 4.19 7.77
N ASP A 134 3.09 3.65 6.56
CA ASP A 134 2.40 4.27 5.42
C ASP A 134 0.89 4.09 5.54
N LEU A 135 0.16 5.21 5.52
CA LEU A 135 -1.30 5.24 5.63
C LEU A 135 -1.93 5.62 4.29
N PHE A 136 -2.82 4.75 3.83
CA PHE A 136 -3.83 5.01 2.82
C PHE A 136 -5.09 5.54 3.51
N VAL A 137 -5.54 6.73 3.13
CA VAL A 137 -6.73 7.35 3.72
C VAL A 137 -7.64 7.88 2.63
N VAL A 138 -8.91 7.47 2.67
CA VAL A 138 -9.96 8.06 1.83
C VAL A 138 -10.96 8.76 2.73
N THR A 139 -11.24 10.01 2.38
CA THR A 139 -12.17 10.91 3.09
C THR A 139 -13.39 11.21 2.23
N GLU A 140 -14.44 11.70 2.85
CA GLU A 140 -15.55 12.33 2.15
C GLU A 140 -15.06 13.51 1.28
N GLY A 141 -15.75 13.75 0.16
CA GLY A 141 -15.48 14.87 -0.73
C GLY A 141 -15.28 16.20 0.01
N LYS A 142 -14.22 16.95 -0.32
CA LYS A 142 -13.91 18.28 0.30
C LYS A 142 -13.70 18.24 1.82
N ARG A 143 -13.19 17.12 2.36
CA ARG A 143 -12.82 16.99 3.79
C ARG A 143 -11.41 16.45 4.00
N LEU A 144 -10.60 16.42 2.94
CA LEU A 144 -9.24 15.90 2.96
C LEU A 144 -8.35 16.71 3.91
N TRP A 145 -8.33 18.02 3.77
CA TRP A 145 -7.34 18.89 4.43
C TRP A 145 -7.59 19.02 5.92
N LEU A 146 -8.86 19.10 6.34
CA LEU A 146 -9.23 18.98 7.75
C LEU A 146 -8.80 17.63 8.32
N SER A 147 -9.02 16.53 7.58
CA SER A 147 -8.63 15.20 8.03
C SER A 147 -7.11 15.05 8.16
N VAL A 148 -6.34 15.56 7.18
CA VAL A 148 -4.87 15.58 7.22
C VAL A 148 -4.37 16.43 8.37
N LEU A 149 -4.95 17.61 8.61
CA LEU A 149 -4.58 18.47 9.73
C LEU A 149 -4.78 17.74 11.06
N MET A 150 -5.96 17.16 11.27
CA MET A 150 -6.29 16.45 12.51
C MET A 150 -5.40 15.22 12.72
N ALA A 151 -5.12 14.46 11.66
CA ALA A 151 -4.18 13.35 11.72
C ALA A 151 -2.77 13.81 12.11
N LEU A 152 -2.25 14.88 11.50
CA LEU A 152 -0.94 15.43 11.84
C LEU A 152 -0.87 15.96 13.27
N VAL A 153 -1.91 16.65 13.74
CA VAL A 153 -2.02 17.13 15.13
C VAL A 153 -2.00 15.93 16.08
N MET A 154 -2.80 14.90 15.80
CA MET A 154 -2.86 13.70 16.63
C MET A 154 -1.49 13.00 16.72
N VAL A 155 -0.78 12.82 15.59
CA VAL A 155 0.59 12.27 15.58
C VAL A 155 1.53 13.09 16.46
N ARG A 156 1.42 14.43 16.45
CA ARG A 156 2.26 15.30 17.29
C ARG A 156 1.92 15.17 18.77
N VAL A 157 0.63 15.09 19.11
CA VAL A 157 0.16 14.90 20.48
C VAL A 157 0.63 13.55 21.03
N GLU A 158 0.49 12.46 20.29
CA GLU A 158 0.97 11.14 20.74
C GLU A 158 2.47 11.11 20.99
N LYS A 159 3.26 11.79 20.13
CA LYS A 159 4.71 11.93 20.31
C LYS A 159 5.07 12.78 21.52
N LEU A 160 4.36 13.89 21.73
CA LEU A 160 4.62 14.80 22.85
C LEU A 160 4.28 14.16 24.20
N LEU A 161 3.19 13.40 24.26
CA LEU A 161 2.71 12.72 25.45
C LEU A 161 3.41 11.37 25.70
N GLY A 162 4.26 10.91 24.77
CA GLY A 162 4.98 9.63 24.92
C GLY A 162 4.05 8.42 25.00
N LEU A 163 2.90 8.45 24.32
CA LEU A 163 1.86 7.41 24.46
C LEU A 163 2.26 6.06 23.84
N ALA A 164 3.31 6.02 23.04
CA ALA A 164 3.88 4.80 22.49
C ALA A 164 5.39 4.96 22.21
N PRO A 165 6.13 3.84 22.07
CA PRO A 165 7.52 3.86 21.63
C PRO A 165 7.71 4.60 20.30
N SER A 166 8.81 5.34 20.16
CA SER A 166 9.07 6.19 18.99
C SER A 166 9.05 5.46 17.65
N HIS A 167 9.46 4.19 17.63
CA HIS A 167 9.47 3.33 16.43
C HIS A 167 8.07 2.85 15.98
N LEU A 168 7.05 3.01 16.82
CA LEU A 168 5.65 2.70 16.52
C LEU A 168 4.80 3.95 16.19
N LEU A 169 5.39 5.14 16.26
CA LEU A 169 4.77 6.42 15.95
C LEU A 169 5.21 7.12 14.63
N PRO A 170 6.03 6.53 13.73
CA PRO A 170 6.39 7.22 12.48
C PRO A 170 5.27 7.07 11.43
N PHE A 171 4.07 7.58 11.72
CA PHE A 171 2.95 7.61 10.77
C PHE A 171 3.23 8.57 9.61
N CYS A 172 3.14 8.04 8.39
CA CYS A 172 3.24 8.78 7.15
C CYS A 172 1.88 8.76 6.45
N LEU A 173 1.29 9.94 6.25
CA LEU A 173 0.10 10.11 5.41
C LEU A 173 0.53 10.06 3.93
N SER A 174 1.00 8.90 3.50
CA SER A 174 1.67 8.69 2.21
C SER A 174 0.71 8.78 1.03
N TYR A 175 -0.54 8.34 1.22
CA TYR A 175 -1.54 8.28 0.16
C TYR A 175 -2.91 8.71 0.70
N VAL A 176 -3.22 10.01 0.61
CA VAL A 176 -4.48 10.57 1.11
C VAL A 176 -5.30 11.20 -0.01
N HIS A 177 -6.57 10.83 -0.09
CA HIS A 177 -7.53 11.31 -1.06
C HIS A 177 -8.87 11.63 -0.40
N ASP A 178 -9.67 12.47 -1.05
CA ASP A 178 -11.11 12.37 -0.92
C ASP A 178 -11.67 11.41 -1.98
N GLU A 179 -12.95 11.08 -1.91
CA GLU A 179 -13.62 10.15 -2.83
C GLU A 179 -13.36 10.50 -4.31
N GLN A 180 -13.49 11.78 -4.69
CA GLN A 180 -13.24 12.22 -6.06
C GLN A 180 -11.78 12.04 -6.47
N GLY A 181 -10.85 12.49 -5.62
CA GLY A 181 -9.42 12.40 -5.89
C GLY A 181 -8.93 10.96 -5.99
N PHE A 182 -9.51 10.04 -5.21
CA PHE A 182 -9.22 8.61 -5.31
C PHE A 182 -9.77 8.03 -6.61
N ALA A 183 -11.02 8.32 -6.97
CA ALA A 183 -11.63 7.84 -8.22
C ALA A 183 -10.82 8.28 -9.46
N GLU A 184 -10.37 9.53 -9.49
CA GLU A 184 -9.50 10.03 -10.56
C GLU A 184 -8.14 9.32 -10.62
N ASP A 185 -7.51 9.05 -9.46
CA ASP A 185 -6.23 8.34 -9.44
C ASP A 185 -6.36 6.86 -9.78
N ALA A 186 -7.40 6.19 -9.28
CA ALA A 186 -7.71 4.82 -9.61
C ALA A 186 -8.00 4.66 -11.11
N SER A 187 -8.72 5.61 -11.73
CA SER A 187 -8.93 5.63 -13.17
C SER A 187 -7.62 5.79 -13.97
N ARG A 188 -6.67 6.60 -13.49
CA ARG A 188 -5.35 6.73 -14.14
C ARG A 188 -4.50 5.47 -14.02
N ASN A 189 -4.68 4.72 -12.93
CA ASN A 189 -3.98 3.47 -12.67
C ASN A 189 -4.79 2.23 -13.07
N ARG A 190 -5.88 2.38 -13.84
CA ARG A 190 -6.67 1.25 -14.32
C ARG A 190 -5.75 0.29 -15.08
N VAL A 191 -5.95 -1.01 -14.88
CA VAL A 191 -5.11 -2.10 -15.40
C VAL A 191 -3.62 -2.07 -14.99
N ASN A 192 -3.23 -1.23 -14.03
CA ASN A 192 -1.86 -1.22 -13.50
C ASN A 192 -1.66 -2.34 -12.46
N PRO A 193 -0.79 -3.34 -12.72
CA PRO A 193 -0.59 -4.46 -11.80
C PRO A 193 0.00 -4.06 -10.44
N LEU A 194 0.89 -3.06 -10.39
CA LEU A 194 1.44 -2.57 -9.13
C LEU A 194 0.34 -1.93 -8.28
N PHE A 195 -0.47 -1.05 -8.86
CA PHE A 195 -1.56 -0.39 -8.14
C PHE A 195 -2.60 -1.39 -7.62
N ALA A 196 -3.01 -2.35 -8.47
CA ALA A 196 -3.89 -3.44 -8.08
C ALA A 196 -3.31 -4.27 -6.93
N ARG A 197 -2.02 -4.60 -6.99
CA ARG A 197 -1.31 -5.31 -5.92
C ARG A 197 -1.30 -4.51 -4.62
N GLU A 198 -1.02 -3.21 -4.66
CA GLU A 198 -1.03 -2.35 -3.48
C GLU A 198 -2.42 -2.30 -2.83
N LEU A 199 -3.50 -2.19 -3.63
CA LEU A 199 -4.87 -2.25 -3.11
C LEU A 199 -5.16 -3.61 -2.45
N LEU A 200 -4.72 -4.72 -3.02
CA LEU A 200 -4.95 -6.05 -2.43
C LEU A 200 -4.11 -6.31 -1.19
N LYS A 201 -2.88 -5.77 -1.13
CA LYS A 201 -1.96 -5.97 0.01
C LYS A 201 -2.25 -5.03 1.17
N ALA A 202 -2.87 -3.89 0.92
CA ALA A 202 -3.27 -2.94 1.95
C ALA A 202 -4.05 -3.62 3.09
N LYS A 203 -3.88 -3.12 4.30
CA LYS A 203 -4.52 -3.65 5.51
C LYS A 203 -5.49 -2.62 6.09
N PRO A 204 -6.80 -2.69 5.77
CA PRO A 204 -7.79 -1.78 6.32
C PRO A 204 -7.84 -1.92 7.85
N VAL A 205 -7.57 -0.81 8.54
CA VAL A 205 -7.56 -0.74 10.01
C VAL A 205 -8.71 0.10 10.58
N ALA A 206 -9.39 0.88 9.73
CA ALA A 206 -10.67 1.53 10.02
C ALA A 206 -11.52 1.63 8.75
N GLY A 207 -12.84 1.55 8.89
CA GLY A 207 -13.77 1.60 7.75
C GLY A 207 -13.59 0.46 6.73
N PRO A 208 -13.59 -0.83 7.14
CA PRO A 208 -13.45 -1.95 6.22
C PRO A 208 -14.59 -2.02 5.18
N GLU A 209 -15.81 -1.60 5.53
CA GLU A 209 -16.93 -1.54 4.59
C GLU A 209 -16.68 -0.58 3.43
N GLN A 210 -16.16 0.62 3.72
CA GLN A 210 -15.80 1.53 2.64
C GLN A 210 -14.64 0.96 1.81
N TYR A 211 -13.67 0.32 2.45
CA TYR A 211 -12.57 -0.29 1.72
C TYR A 211 -13.07 -1.40 0.78
N ARG A 212 -14.08 -2.16 1.20
CA ARG A 212 -14.77 -3.15 0.37
C ARG A 212 -15.46 -2.49 -0.84
N LEU A 213 -16.16 -1.37 -0.64
CA LEU A 213 -16.75 -0.60 -1.75
C LEU A 213 -15.67 -0.11 -2.72
N ILE A 214 -14.54 0.40 -2.21
CA ILE A 214 -13.39 0.78 -3.04
C ILE A 214 -12.89 -0.38 -3.90
N LEU A 215 -12.76 -1.58 -3.34
CA LEU A 215 -12.36 -2.76 -4.12
C LEU A 215 -13.42 -3.17 -5.15
N GLN A 216 -14.71 -3.02 -4.83
CA GLN A 216 -15.81 -3.32 -5.75
C GLN A 216 -15.92 -2.33 -6.92
N GLU A 217 -15.71 -1.04 -6.65
CA GLU A 217 -15.64 0.01 -7.68
C GLU A 217 -14.40 -0.13 -8.58
N ASN A 218 -13.41 -0.92 -8.15
CA ASN A 218 -12.20 -1.26 -8.89
C ASN A 218 -12.16 -2.76 -9.22
N ASP A 219 -13.26 -3.30 -9.74
CA ASP A 219 -13.42 -4.70 -10.14
C ASP A 219 -12.36 -5.23 -11.11
N TRP A 220 -11.80 -4.34 -11.95
CA TRP A 220 -10.66 -4.61 -12.82
C TRP A 220 -9.43 -5.19 -12.08
N VAL A 221 -9.32 -4.96 -10.77
CA VAL A 221 -8.29 -5.60 -9.91
C VAL A 221 -8.47 -7.11 -9.90
N GLY A 222 -9.71 -7.60 -9.90
CA GLY A 222 -10.05 -9.03 -9.96
C GLY A 222 -9.79 -9.66 -11.33
N GLU A 223 -9.80 -8.88 -12.41
CA GLU A 223 -9.38 -9.35 -13.74
C GLU A 223 -7.88 -9.69 -13.73
N LEU A 224 -7.06 -8.85 -13.09
CA LEU A 224 -5.62 -9.08 -12.95
C LEU A 224 -5.28 -10.14 -11.89
N TYR A 225 -6.03 -10.21 -10.79
CA TYR A 225 -5.72 -10.99 -9.60
C TYR A 225 -6.96 -11.67 -9.02
N SER A 226 -7.53 -12.61 -9.77
CA SER A 226 -8.81 -13.27 -9.43
C SER A 226 -8.87 -13.89 -8.03
N ALA A 227 -7.97 -14.81 -7.70
CA ALA A 227 -7.98 -15.50 -6.41
C ALA A 227 -7.70 -14.56 -5.22
N PRO A 228 -6.68 -13.67 -5.25
CA PRO A 228 -6.46 -12.69 -4.18
C PRO A 228 -7.60 -11.69 -4.00
N TYR A 229 -8.21 -11.23 -5.09
CA TYR A 229 -9.35 -10.31 -5.05
C TYR A 229 -10.55 -10.93 -4.34
N ALA A 230 -10.90 -12.17 -4.72
CA ALA A 230 -11.97 -12.92 -4.05
C ALA A 230 -11.66 -13.15 -2.56
N ALA A 231 -10.42 -13.50 -2.22
CA ALA A 231 -9.98 -13.68 -0.84
C ALA A 231 -10.05 -12.37 -0.03
N ALA A 232 -9.67 -11.24 -0.63
CA ALA A 232 -9.74 -9.92 0.00
C ALA A 232 -11.18 -9.51 0.32
N LEU A 233 -12.11 -9.66 -0.63
CA LEU A 233 -13.53 -9.38 -0.39
C LEU A 233 -14.10 -10.27 0.72
N LYS A 234 -13.83 -11.58 0.68
CA LYS A 234 -14.28 -12.53 1.72
C LYS A 234 -13.72 -12.18 3.11
N ALA A 235 -12.46 -11.74 3.19
CA ALA A 235 -11.85 -11.34 4.45
C ALA A 235 -12.50 -10.07 5.03
N LEU A 236 -12.95 -9.15 4.18
CA LEU A 236 -13.67 -7.95 4.59
C LEU A 236 -15.09 -8.28 5.08
N ASP A 237 -15.76 -9.28 4.49
CA ASP A 237 -17.09 -9.74 4.93
C ASP A 237 -17.07 -10.43 6.30
N GLN A 238 -15.94 -11.03 6.70
CA GLN A 238 -15.79 -11.79 7.95
C GLN A 238 -15.32 -10.94 9.15
N GLY A 239 -14.96 -9.68 8.93
CA GLY A 239 -14.64 -8.76 10.02
C GLY A 239 -15.88 -8.46 10.88
N PRO A 240 -15.73 -8.01 12.15
CA PRO A 240 -16.88 -7.50 12.88
C PRO A 240 -17.48 -6.37 12.05
N LEU A 241 -18.68 -6.62 11.53
CA LEU A 241 -19.60 -5.64 10.98
C LEU A 241 -19.98 -4.70 12.13
N ASN A 242 -19.05 -3.86 12.57
CA ASN A 242 -19.38 -2.67 13.33
C ASN A 242 -20.08 -1.78 12.31
N GLY A 243 -21.38 -2.02 12.17
CA GLY A 243 -22.25 -1.34 11.23
C GLY A 243 -21.97 0.15 11.31
N VAL A 244 -21.32 0.67 10.28
CA VAL A 244 -21.34 2.09 10.04
C VAL A 244 -22.79 2.36 9.68
N GLN A 245 -23.55 2.86 10.65
CA GLN A 245 -24.82 3.50 10.36
C GLN A 245 -24.55 4.51 9.23
N PRO A 246 -25.38 4.56 8.17
CA PRO A 246 -25.25 5.58 7.16
C PRO A 246 -25.23 6.94 7.89
N ARG A 247 -24.08 7.62 7.87
CA ARG A 247 -23.98 8.93 8.49
C ARG A 247 -24.77 9.87 7.61
N VAL A 248 -25.93 10.23 8.13
CA VAL A 248 -26.85 11.23 7.59
C VAL A 248 -26.06 12.51 7.35
N ASP A 249 -26.00 12.94 6.09
CA ASP A 249 -25.60 14.29 5.73
C ASP A 249 -26.40 15.25 6.61
N GLN A 250 -25.73 15.98 7.50
CA GLN A 250 -26.37 17.03 8.28
C GLN A 250 -26.32 18.30 7.42
N PRO A 251 -27.41 18.71 6.72
CA PRO A 251 -27.40 19.94 5.96
C PRO A 251 -27.74 21.05 6.96
N GLY A 252 -26.73 21.77 7.41
CA GLY A 252 -26.89 22.90 8.32
C GLY A 252 -25.74 23.87 8.19
N LEU A 253 -25.90 25.06 8.76
CA LEU A 253 -24.93 26.18 8.82
C LEU A 253 -23.46 25.74 9.06
N PHE A 254 -23.24 24.61 9.73
CA PHE A 254 -21.94 23.98 9.94
C PHE A 254 -21.25 23.48 8.66
N ALA A 255 -21.98 23.03 7.64
CA ALA A 255 -21.40 22.59 6.36
C ALA A 255 -20.65 23.74 5.68
N LEU A 256 -21.25 24.94 5.66
CA LEU A 256 -20.61 26.16 5.17
C LEU A 256 -19.34 26.47 5.98
N PHE A 257 -19.42 26.42 7.31
CA PHE A 257 -18.24 26.64 8.17
C PHE A 257 -17.11 25.67 7.86
N PHE A 258 -17.41 24.38 7.74
CA PHE A 258 -16.41 23.36 7.41
C PHE A 258 -15.84 23.53 6.01
N ASP A 259 -16.61 23.99 5.03
CA ASP A 259 -16.12 24.28 3.68
C ASP A 259 -15.10 25.44 3.66
N TRP A 260 -15.39 26.52 4.40
CA TRP A 260 -14.43 27.62 4.58
C TRP A 260 -13.18 27.16 5.32
N ALA A 261 -13.35 26.37 6.39
CA ALA A 261 -12.23 25.82 7.15
C ALA A 261 -11.35 24.91 6.29
N GLU A 262 -11.94 24.01 5.50
CA GLU A 262 -11.25 23.16 4.53
C GLU A 262 -10.40 23.99 3.57
N GLY A 263 -10.97 25.05 2.98
CA GLY A 263 -10.25 25.94 2.06
C GLY A 263 -9.07 26.66 2.72
N ILE A 264 -9.27 27.18 3.93
CA ILE A 264 -8.19 27.84 4.70
C ILE A 264 -7.09 26.83 5.03
N VAL A 265 -7.44 25.66 5.57
CA VAL A 265 -6.48 24.62 5.93
C VAL A 265 -5.72 24.16 4.69
N TYR A 266 -6.40 23.97 3.55
CA TYR A 266 -5.72 23.66 2.28
C TYR A 266 -4.65 24.70 1.95
N VAL A 267 -4.97 26.00 1.95
CA VAL A 267 -4.03 27.05 1.56
C VAL A 267 -2.77 27.04 2.44
N PHE A 268 -2.93 26.96 3.76
CA PHE A 268 -1.79 27.05 4.67
C PHE A 268 -1.04 25.71 4.83
N LEU A 269 -1.76 24.62 5.05
CA LEU A 269 -1.17 23.31 5.29
C LEU A 269 -0.49 22.75 4.04
N SER A 270 -1.08 22.94 2.84
CA SER A 270 -0.45 22.49 1.60
C SER A 270 0.91 23.16 1.35
N ARG A 271 1.02 24.47 1.61
CA ARG A 271 2.27 25.24 1.48
C ARG A 271 3.31 24.75 2.49
N TYR A 272 2.90 24.54 3.74
CA TYR A 272 3.76 23.98 4.77
C TYR A 272 4.29 22.59 4.36
N LEU A 273 3.41 21.69 3.91
CA LEU A 273 3.79 20.35 3.50
C LEU A 273 4.70 20.34 2.26
N LYS A 274 4.45 21.21 1.28
CA LYS A 274 5.35 21.39 0.12
C LYS A 274 6.75 21.82 0.56
N LEU A 275 6.85 22.79 1.46
CA LEU A 275 8.14 23.23 2.00
C LEU A 275 8.84 22.11 2.79
N ARG A 276 8.10 21.39 3.65
CA ARG A 276 8.65 20.26 4.41
C ARG A 276 9.11 19.14 3.50
N ALA A 277 8.36 18.80 2.45
CA ALA A 277 8.74 17.82 1.44
C ALA A 277 10.06 18.22 0.75
N TYR A 278 10.18 19.49 0.34
CA TYR A 278 11.40 20.02 -0.26
C TYR A 278 12.62 19.89 0.67
N LEU A 279 12.49 20.32 1.94
CA LEU A 279 13.58 20.22 2.93
C LEU A 279 13.97 18.76 3.23
N THR A 280 12.98 17.87 3.35
CA THR A 280 13.24 16.44 3.55
C THR A 280 13.99 15.86 2.36
N ASN A 281 13.60 16.19 1.12
CA ASN A 281 14.29 15.75 -0.08
C ASN A 281 15.73 16.28 -0.16
N LEU A 282 16.01 17.51 0.26
CA LEU A 282 17.38 18.02 0.37
C LEU A 282 18.23 17.17 1.31
N LYS A 283 17.69 16.81 2.48
CA LYS A 283 18.35 15.94 3.45
C LYS A 283 18.58 14.53 2.90
N LEU A 284 17.60 13.93 2.23
CA LEU A 284 17.74 12.60 1.63
C LEU A 284 18.80 12.59 0.52
N LYS A 285 18.86 13.66 -0.30
CA LYS A 285 19.90 13.84 -1.33
C LYS A 285 21.29 13.97 -0.72
N SER A 286 21.46 14.74 0.36
CA SER A 286 22.76 14.87 1.03
C SER A 286 23.22 13.55 1.66
N GLN A 287 22.28 12.72 2.13
CA GLN A 287 22.55 11.36 2.64
C GLN A 287 22.69 10.30 1.53
N ARG A 288 22.67 10.69 0.25
CA ARG A 288 22.75 9.78 -0.92
C ARG A 288 21.64 8.72 -0.98
N GLN A 289 20.51 8.95 -0.31
CA GLN A 289 19.37 8.02 -0.27
C GLN A 289 18.44 8.23 -1.49
N LYS A 290 18.96 8.00 -2.70
CA LYS A 290 18.27 8.31 -3.98
C LYS A 290 16.88 7.71 -4.10
N LEU A 291 16.67 6.47 -3.64
CA LEU A 291 15.39 5.77 -3.75
C LEU A 291 14.34 6.25 -2.75
N ARG A 292 14.76 6.91 -1.66
CA ARG A 292 13.83 7.49 -0.68
C ARG A 292 13.37 8.89 -1.06
N VAL A 293 14.07 9.58 -1.97
CA VAL A 293 13.61 10.86 -2.51
C VAL A 293 12.24 10.67 -3.16
N PHE A 294 11.33 11.61 -2.93
CA PHE A 294 9.94 11.50 -3.37
C PHE A 294 9.44 12.79 -4.02
N GLU A 295 8.37 12.68 -4.80
CA GLU A 295 7.59 13.82 -5.26
C GLU A 295 6.27 13.89 -4.51
N SER A 296 5.81 15.10 -4.20
CA SER A 296 4.51 15.31 -3.56
C SER A 296 3.48 15.85 -4.55
N ARG A 297 2.39 15.12 -4.72
CA ARG A 297 1.20 15.59 -5.44
C ARG A 297 0.20 16.13 -4.42
N ILE A 298 0.12 17.46 -4.35
CA ILE A 298 -0.71 18.18 -3.38
C ILE A 298 -1.69 19.08 -4.15
N THR A 299 -2.97 18.71 -4.07
CA THR A 299 -4.13 19.33 -4.74
C THR A 299 -5.30 19.42 -3.74
N PRO A 300 -6.40 20.12 -4.05
CA PRO A 300 -7.55 20.17 -3.14
C PRO A 300 -8.06 18.77 -2.72
N ASN A 301 -8.00 17.80 -3.64
CA ASN A 301 -8.60 16.47 -3.49
C ASN A 301 -7.56 15.35 -3.27
N SER A 302 -6.26 15.68 -3.16
CA SER A 302 -5.20 14.67 -3.01
C SER A 302 -3.96 15.22 -2.30
N CYS A 303 -3.39 14.42 -1.41
CA CYS A 303 -2.07 14.59 -0.81
C CYS A 303 -1.32 13.26 -0.87
N VAL A 304 -0.47 13.09 -1.87
CA VAL A 304 0.26 11.84 -2.13
C VAL A 304 1.76 12.10 -2.18
N TYR A 305 2.55 11.18 -1.63
CA TYR A 305 4.00 11.19 -1.70
C TYR A 305 4.49 9.95 -2.46
N THR A 306 5.05 10.15 -3.66
CA THR A 306 5.53 9.06 -4.51
C THR A 306 7.05 9.00 -4.47
N SER A 307 7.61 7.97 -3.83
CA SER A 307 9.05 7.77 -3.74
C SER A 307 9.65 7.27 -5.06
N ASN A 308 10.94 7.50 -5.26
CA ASN A 308 11.69 6.94 -6.39
C ASN A 308 11.73 5.40 -6.32
N PHE A 309 11.68 4.81 -5.13
CA PHE A 309 11.48 3.38 -4.96
C PHE A 309 10.14 2.93 -5.56
N TYR A 310 9.03 3.62 -5.24
CA TYR A 310 7.73 3.29 -5.82
C TYR A 310 7.72 3.47 -7.34
N ARG A 311 8.39 4.50 -7.87
CA ARG A 311 8.55 4.68 -9.33
C ARG A 311 9.34 3.56 -9.98
N TRP A 312 10.38 3.09 -9.32
CA TRP A 312 11.14 1.95 -9.80
C TRP A 312 10.27 0.69 -9.83
N LEU A 313 9.49 0.40 -8.77
CA LEU A 313 8.49 -0.67 -8.81
C LEU A 313 7.48 -0.47 -9.94
N HIS A 314 7.05 0.77 -10.16
CA HIS A 314 6.12 1.10 -11.24
C HIS A 314 6.75 0.86 -12.62
N SER A 315 8.04 1.14 -12.83
CA SER A 315 8.71 0.82 -14.10
C SER A 315 8.82 -0.70 -14.35
N LEU A 316 8.85 -1.51 -13.30
CA LEU A 316 8.90 -2.98 -13.45
C LEU A 316 7.55 -3.56 -13.90
N TRP A 317 6.43 -3.06 -13.40
CA TRP A 317 5.10 -3.64 -13.67
C TRP A 317 4.13 -2.74 -14.45
N GLY A 318 4.46 -1.46 -14.64
CA GLY A 318 3.58 -0.43 -15.21
C GLY A 318 3.82 -0.10 -16.69
N GLU A 319 4.77 -0.75 -17.36
CA GLU A 319 4.93 -0.68 -18.82
C GLU A 319 4.25 -1.90 -19.45
N ARG A 320 3.01 -1.73 -19.91
CA ARG A 320 2.38 -2.49 -20.99
C ARG A 320 1.55 -1.54 -21.84
#